data_AF-A0A965N250-F1
#
_entry.id   AF-A0A965N250-F1
#
_cell.length_a   1.000
_cell.length_b   1.000
_cell.length_c   1.000
_cell.angle_alpha   90.00
_cell.angle_beta   90.00
_cell.angle_gamma   90.00
#
_symmetry.space_group_name_H-M   'P 1'
#
loop_
_entity.id
_entity.type
_entity.pdbx_description
1 polymer ?
#
loop_
_entity_poly.entity_id
_entity_poly.type
_entity_poly.pdbx_seq_one_letter_code
_entity_poly.pdbx_strand_id
1 'polypeptide(L)'
;MPLKNNRLYPMLLHSDLGEPFKENFLEFIECFFKISQEKKIPIEHTTQIMLTLYEAVQKQFHSPYPFQSVHIPKEEDTHLYDMGLKIATPLIHGEPKILNPENLVAVKALLDKGENVIFAANHQTELEPQILSIACDSVVKDLFKNTFFVAGERVTTDPMAAPFSRGRRLFCIYAKRYVSENKEIETERRMHNLKAIKQMKEILNGGGACFYVALGGGRDRLDQNGYVQLTPFDPSSVGLFTLLSQTAKKPTHIFPLAISSFNILPPPLSIQKELGERRWTQGGKLQVAIGERFDFTPFLSIEDKFHFAKKAKVAEAFQSQMDRFATTSGKEHIADAAIFLLHWLPSLLLVPFLAFFFLRDGAAFHRLVLRAVPNAFFEKTLILFDRLNRQMHAYFRGMLGLTLLDTVTLGLGLWFLGHGPGIFGFRDAMVLGLICAIFAWVPYIGSALGGLVAVATCAVKAPQAGWLMLAVIVLFLLVRMLDEFVYTPMTVGRALQMHPLITVMMIFTGGMLGGVYGLLLAMPLLGVFS
;
A
#
# COMPACT_ATOMS: atom_id res chain seq x y z
N MET A 1 33.00 2.52 36.48
CA MET A 1 31.68 2.32 35.85
C MET A 1 30.60 2.52 36.90
N PRO A 2 29.79 3.58 36.82
CA PRO A 2 28.75 3.90 37.82
C PRO A 2 27.71 2.76 38.00
N LEU A 3 27.51 1.91 36.98
CA LEU A 3 26.60 0.77 37.06
C LEU A 3 27.14 -0.41 37.92
N LYS A 4 28.43 -0.70 37.89
CA LYS A 4 29.00 -1.90 38.56
C LYS A 4 28.85 -1.89 40.09
N ASN A 5 28.71 -0.70 40.69
CA ASN A 5 28.49 -0.52 42.13
C ASN A 5 27.00 -0.26 42.45
N ASN A 6 26.12 -0.42 41.47
CA ASN A 6 24.69 -0.15 41.59
C ASN A 6 23.91 -1.44 41.86
N ARG A 7 22.86 -1.37 42.68
CA ARG A 7 21.98 -2.52 43.00
C ARG A 7 21.29 -3.14 41.78
N LEU A 8 21.12 -2.40 40.68
CA LEU A 8 20.51 -2.90 39.45
C LEU A 8 21.42 -3.89 38.69
N TYR A 9 22.74 -3.71 38.79
CA TYR A 9 23.71 -4.52 38.06
C TYR A 9 23.69 -6.01 38.45
N PRO A 10 23.72 -6.41 39.74
CA PRO A 10 23.57 -7.82 40.10
C PRO A 10 22.19 -8.39 39.71
N MET A 11 21.11 -7.58 39.76
CA MET A 11 19.78 -8.03 39.32
C MET A 11 19.76 -8.38 37.82
N LEU A 12 20.36 -7.54 36.97
CA LEU A 12 20.48 -7.79 35.55
C LEU A 12 21.37 -9.00 35.24
N LEU A 13 22.54 -9.10 35.89
CA LEU A 13 23.48 -10.21 35.71
C LEU A 13 22.84 -11.57 36.02
N HIS A 14 22.06 -11.63 37.11
CA HIS A 14 21.37 -12.83 37.57
C HIS A 14 19.95 -12.99 37.03
N SER A 15 19.53 -12.11 36.10
CA SER A 15 18.23 -12.24 35.45
C SER A 15 18.21 -13.47 34.53
N ASP A 16 17.02 -14.02 34.39
CA ASP A 16 16.65 -15.11 33.49
C ASP A 16 16.37 -14.64 32.04
N LEU A 17 16.64 -13.36 31.76
CA LEU A 17 16.63 -12.82 30.40
C LEU A 17 17.68 -13.59 29.57
N GLY A 18 17.24 -14.24 28.49
CA GLY A 18 18.10 -15.05 27.64
C GLY A 18 19.14 -14.21 26.88
N GLU A 19 20.24 -14.86 26.45
CA GLU A 19 21.21 -14.23 25.53
C GLU A 19 20.75 -14.36 24.06
N PRO A 20 20.99 -13.34 23.20
CA PRO A 20 21.78 -12.12 23.41
C PRO A 20 20.97 -10.91 23.97
N PHE A 21 19.70 -11.10 24.35
CA PHE A 21 18.83 -10.00 24.78
C PHE A 21 19.38 -9.31 26.04
N LYS A 22 19.85 -10.09 27.02
CA LYS A 22 20.39 -9.56 28.28
C LYS A 22 21.63 -8.68 28.06
N GLU A 23 22.58 -9.12 27.24
CA GLU A 23 23.74 -8.30 26.85
C GLU A 23 23.33 -6.96 26.22
N ASN A 24 22.42 -6.99 25.24
CA ASN A 24 21.94 -5.78 24.57
C ASN A 24 21.21 -4.82 25.53
N PHE A 25 20.45 -5.36 26.48
CA PHE A 25 19.76 -4.55 27.47
C PHE A 25 20.72 -3.93 28.48
N LEU A 26 21.74 -4.69 28.92
CA LEU A 26 22.79 -4.20 29.80
C LEU A 26 23.55 -3.04 29.14
N GLU A 27 23.91 -3.17 27.86
CA GLU A 27 24.59 -2.10 27.10
C GLU A 27 23.77 -0.81 27.07
N PHE A 28 22.45 -0.90 26.83
CA PHE A 28 21.58 0.28 26.85
C PHE A 28 21.59 0.96 28.23
N ILE A 29 21.50 0.18 29.30
CA ILE A 29 21.51 0.70 30.67
C ILE A 29 22.86 1.37 30.96
N GLU A 30 23.98 0.77 30.56
CA GLU A 30 25.30 1.40 30.70
C GLU A 30 25.40 2.74 29.96
N CYS A 31 24.90 2.80 28.72
CA CYS A 31 24.83 4.03 27.95
C CYS A 31 24.00 5.10 28.66
N PHE A 32 22.83 4.73 29.20
CA PHE A 32 21.95 5.64 29.91
C PHE A 32 22.58 6.18 31.21
N PHE A 33 23.26 5.33 31.98
CA PHE A 33 23.99 5.76 33.17
C PHE A 33 25.12 6.73 32.84
N LYS A 34 25.84 6.51 31.74
CA LYS A 34 26.88 7.42 31.26
C LYS A 34 26.31 8.79 30.92
N ILE A 35 25.24 8.85 30.12
CA ILE A 35 24.57 10.11 29.74
C ILE A 35 24.02 10.83 30.98
N SER A 36 23.41 10.08 31.90
CA SER A 36 22.87 10.64 33.14
C SER A 36 23.97 11.26 34.01
N GLN A 37 25.14 10.63 34.09
CA GLN A 37 26.31 11.17 34.78
C GLN A 37 26.82 12.45 34.12
N GLU A 38 26.95 12.48 32.79
CA GLU A 38 27.35 13.66 32.03
C GLU A 38 26.39 14.84 32.25
N LYS A 39 25.10 14.55 32.38
CA LYS A 39 24.04 15.52 32.70
C LYS A 39 23.87 15.84 34.18
N LYS A 40 24.71 15.27 35.06
CA LYS A 40 24.64 15.44 36.53
C LYS A 40 23.29 15.05 37.13
N ILE A 41 22.61 14.06 36.54
CA ILE A 41 21.39 13.48 37.11
C ILE A 41 21.80 12.57 38.28
N PRO A 42 21.14 12.67 39.45
CA PRO A 42 21.45 11.82 40.59
C PRO A 42 21.41 10.33 40.25
N ILE A 43 22.36 9.56 40.80
CA ILE A 43 22.49 8.14 40.49
C ILE A 43 21.28 7.35 40.99
N GLU A 44 20.71 7.73 42.14
CA GLU A 44 19.50 7.13 42.71
C GLU A 44 18.30 7.33 41.77
N HIS A 45 18.19 8.53 41.18
CA HIS A 45 17.13 8.84 40.23
C HIS A 45 17.25 8.00 38.95
N THR A 46 18.47 7.95 38.39
CA THR A 46 18.81 7.11 37.22
C THR A 46 18.49 5.64 37.49
N THR A 47 18.86 5.15 38.68
CA THR A 47 18.60 3.78 39.14
C THR A 47 17.11 3.49 39.21
N GLN A 48 16.32 4.41 39.76
CA GLN A 48 14.87 4.21 39.87
C GLN A 48 14.20 4.12 38.50
N ILE A 49 14.59 4.97 37.55
CA ILE A 49 14.06 4.93 36.17
C ILE A 49 14.40 3.58 35.51
N MET A 50 15.66 3.14 35.62
CA MET A 50 16.09 1.89 34.99
C MET A 50 15.52 0.65 35.68
N LEU A 51 15.25 0.68 36.99
CA LEU A 51 14.52 -0.37 37.70
C LEU A 51 13.09 -0.52 37.18
N THR A 52 12.37 0.60 37.01
CA THR A 52 11.01 0.56 36.43
C THR A 52 11.02 -0.02 35.01
N LEU A 53 12.01 0.34 34.19
CA LEU A 53 12.19 -0.27 32.87
C LEU A 53 12.48 -1.77 32.98
N TYR A 54 13.41 -2.18 33.84
CA TYR A 54 13.78 -3.57 34.06
C TYR A 54 12.56 -4.43 34.46
N GLU A 55 11.77 -3.97 35.42
CA GLU A 55 10.55 -4.68 35.85
C GLU A 55 9.53 -4.80 34.72
N ALA A 56 9.33 -3.75 33.93
CA ALA A 56 8.43 -3.76 32.78
C ALA A 56 8.91 -4.71 31.68
N VAL A 57 10.23 -4.72 31.40
CA VAL A 57 10.88 -5.63 30.45
C VAL A 57 10.77 -7.08 30.92
N GLN A 58 11.07 -7.37 32.17
CA GLN A 58 10.92 -8.73 32.72
C GLN A 58 9.48 -9.21 32.60
N LYS A 59 8.50 -8.37 32.95
CA LYS A 59 7.09 -8.72 32.83
C LYS A 59 6.70 -9.01 31.38
N GLN A 60 7.14 -8.18 30.44
CA GLN A 60 6.88 -8.37 29.01
C GLN A 60 7.59 -9.60 28.44
N PHE A 61 8.80 -9.92 28.91
CA PHE A 61 9.57 -11.09 28.47
C PHE A 61 8.88 -12.41 28.87
N HIS A 62 8.39 -12.50 30.10
CA HIS A 62 7.72 -13.70 30.61
C HIS A 62 6.24 -13.78 30.23
N SER A 63 5.57 -12.64 30.10
CA SER A 63 4.15 -12.55 29.78
C SER A 63 3.92 -11.41 28.78
N PRO A 64 4.14 -11.68 27.47
CA PRO A 64 4.01 -10.67 26.43
C PRO A 64 2.60 -10.06 26.38
N TYR A 65 2.53 -8.74 26.39
CA TYR A 65 1.26 -8.02 26.24
C TYR A 65 0.68 -8.22 24.83
N PRO A 66 -0.59 -8.66 24.70
CA PRO A 66 -1.21 -8.93 23.41
C PRO A 66 -1.79 -7.64 22.80
N PHE A 67 -0.97 -6.92 22.02
CA PHE A 67 -1.42 -5.73 21.29
C PHE A 67 -2.53 -6.07 20.28
N GLN A 68 -3.65 -5.33 20.36
CA GLN A 68 -4.74 -5.39 19.39
C GLN A 68 -4.45 -4.45 18.20
N SER A 69 -5.25 -4.54 17.13
CA SER A 69 -5.12 -3.67 15.93
C SER A 69 -5.15 -2.19 16.26
N VAL A 70 -5.96 -1.80 17.24
CA VAL A 70 -5.93 -0.48 17.88
C VAL A 70 -5.62 -0.68 19.35
N HIS A 71 -4.56 -0.04 19.82
CA HIS A 71 -4.17 -0.03 21.22
C HIS A 71 -4.43 1.36 21.81
N ILE A 72 -5.12 1.39 22.96
CA ILE A 72 -5.31 2.59 23.77
C ILE A 72 -4.80 2.25 25.18
N PRO A 73 -3.86 3.03 25.73
CA PRO A 73 -3.34 2.76 27.07
C PRO A 73 -4.46 2.76 28.10
N LYS A 74 -4.43 1.78 29.00
CA LYS A 74 -5.33 1.76 30.17
C LYS A 74 -4.83 2.76 31.21
N GLU A 75 -5.67 3.11 32.17
CA GLU A 75 -5.29 4.00 33.27
C GLU A 75 -4.09 3.45 34.05
N GLU A 76 -4.06 2.13 34.28
CA GLU A 76 -2.93 1.41 34.88
C GLU A 76 -1.62 1.52 34.08
N ASP A 77 -1.67 1.84 32.79
CA ASP A 77 -0.49 1.97 31.90
C ASP A 77 0.12 3.38 31.91
N THR A 78 -0.49 4.34 32.61
CA THR A 78 -0.01 5.74 32.65
C THR A 78 1.43 5.85 33.14
N HIS A 79 1.84 5.01 34.10
CA HIS A 79 3.21 4.97 34.58
C HIS A 79 4.24 4.60 33.48
N LEU A 80 3.83 3.83 32.45
CA LEU A 80 4.69 3.47 31.32
C LEU A 80 4.89 4.64 30.37
N TYR A 81 3.87 5.49 30.19
CA TYR A 81 4.00 6.75 29.48
C TYR A 81 5.03 7.66 30.17
N ASP A 82 4.88 7.85 31.49
CA ASP A 82 5.78 8.69 32.29
C ASP A 82 7.21 8.14 32.33
N MET A 83 7.36 6.81 32.44
CA MET A 83 8.64 6.12 32.32
C MET A 83 9.31 6.43 30.98
N GLY A 84 8.56 6.32 29.87
CA GLY A 84 9.05 6.65 28.53
C GLY A 84 9.56 8.09 28.43
N LEU A 85 8.85 9.06 29.01
CA LEU A 85 9.31 10.45 29.03
C LEU A 85 10.57 10.65 29.88
N LYS A 86 10.64 10.03 31.06
CA LYS A 86 11.80 10.09 31.96
C LYS A 86 13.05 9.47 31.34
N ILE A 87 12.90 8.45 30.50
CA ILE A 87 14.00 7.84 29.75
C ILE A 87 14.39 8.69 28.54
N ALA A 88 13.42 9.24 27.80
CA ALA A 88 13.73 10.02 26.60
C ALA A 88 14.37 11.39 26.92
N THR A 89 14.00 12.03 28.02
CA THR A 89 14.45 13.40 28.37
C THR A 89 15.98 13.51 28.51
N PRO A 90 16.68 12.62 29.24
CA PRO A 90 18.13 12.66 29.32
C PRO A 90 18.83 12.39 27.98
N LEU A 91 18.18 11.74 27.02
CA LEU A 91 18.79 11.45 25.71
C LEU A 91 18.75 12.65 24.75
N ILE A 92 17.94 13.68 25.02
CA ILE A 92 17.87 14.89 24.19
C ILE A 92 18.92 15.91 24.63
N HIS A 93 19.85 16.29 23.76
CA HIS A 93 20.90 17.27 24.05
C HIS A 93 20.42 18.70 23.78
N GLY A 94 20.43 19.53 24.83
CA GLY A 94 19.91 20.89 24.78
C GLY A 94 18.38 20.91 24.72
N GLU A 95 17.83 22.08 24.36
CA GLU A 95 16.38 22.23 24.16
C GLU A 95 15.97 21.72 22.77
N PRO A 96 14.84 20.99 22.66
CA PRO A 96 14.24 20.67 21.36
C PRO A 96 13.96 21.92 20.54
N LYS A 97 14.33 21.91 19.25
CA LYS A 97 14.03 23.02 18.34
C LYS A 97 12.82 22.69 17.48
N ILE A 98 11.78 23.49 17.57
CA ILE A 98 10.62 23.46 16.66
C ILE A 98 10.80 24.59 15.64
N LEU A 99 10.88 24.26 14.35
CA LEU A 99 11.11 25.25 13.30
C LEU A 99 9.86 26.07 12.95
N ASN A 100 8.67 25.46 13.05
CA ASN A 100 7.39 26.03 12.63
C ASN A 100 6.30 25.83 13.70
N PRO A 101 6.43 26.44 14.88
CA PRO A 101 5.49 26.25 15.98
C PRO A 101 4.06 26.71 15.65
N GLU A 102 3.89 27.68 14.75
CA GLU A 102 2.61 28.16 14.25
C GLU A 102 1.76 27.04 13.62
N ASN A 103 2.39 26.08 12.95
CA ASN A 103 1.68 24.96 12.32
C ASN A 103 1.16 23.95 13.36
N LEU A 104 1.84 23.81 14.51
CA LEU A 104 1.31 23.04 15.65
C LEU A 104 0.05 23.69 16.22
N VAL A 105 0.04 25.01 16.36
CA VAL A 105 -1.12 25.76 16.85
C VAL A 105 -2.29 25.64 15.86
N ALA A 106 -2.00 25.69 14.55
CA ALA A 106 -2.99 25.46 13.50
C ALA A 106 -3.58 24.03 13.60
N VAL A 107 -2.75 23.01 13.79
CA VAL A 107 -3.19 21.63 14.02
C VAL A 107 -4.13 21.55 15.22
N LYS A 108 -3.78 22.16 16.36
CA LYS A 108 -4.63 22.18 17.55
C LYS A 108 -5.99 22.82 17.26
N ALA A 109 -6.01 23.94 16.53
CA ALA A 109 -7.26 24.62 16.17
C ALA A 109 -8.17 23.77 15.27
N LEU A 110 -7.61 22.92 14.39
CA LEU A 110 -8.39 21.98 13.58
C LEU A 110 -8.99 20.86 14.47
N LEU A 111 -8.17 20.29 15.36
CA LEU A 111 -8.61 19.26 16.30
C LEU A 111 -9.73 19.76 17.23
N ASP A 112 -9.65 21.01 17.70
CA ASP A 112 -10.67 21.65 18.54
C ASP A 112 -12.00 21.88 17.81
N LYS A 113 -11.97 21.98 16.48
CA LYS A 113 -13.18 22.01 15.63
C LYS A 113 -13.78 20.63 15.39
N GLY A 114 -13.15 19.57 15.90
CA GLY A 114 -13.53 18.18 15.64
C GLY A 114 -13.12 17.68 14.26
N GLU A 115 -12.18 18.37 13.60
CA GLU A 115 -11.53 17.90 12.37
C GLU A 115 -10.37 16.97 12.73
N ASN A 116 -9.89 16.19 11.76
CA ASN A 116 -8.79 15.25 11.98
C ASN A 116 -7.49 15.75 11.38
N VAL A 117 -6.37 15.27 11.92
CA VAL A 117 -5.03 15.55 11.43
C VAL A 117 -4.25 14.25 11.26
N ILE A 118 -3.50 14.16 10.17
CA ILE A 118 -2.54 13.07 9.91
C ILE A 118 -1.17 13.70 9.65
N PHE A 119 -0.20 13.36 10.50
CA PHE A 119 1.20 13.70 10.26
C PHE A 119 1.84 12.66 9.35
N ALA A 120 2.32 13.12 8.19
CA ALA A 120 3.07 12.35 7.21
C ALA A 120 4.56 12.58 7.46
N ALA A 121 5.23 11.60 8.08
CA ALA A 121 6.56 11.79 8.65
C ALA A 121 7.65 10.86 8.09
N ASN A 122 8.90 11.30 8.19
CA ASN A 122 10.04 10.38 8.24
C ASN A 122 10.11 9.71 9.62
N HIS A 123 10.99 8.72 9.79
CA HIS A 123 11.13 7.97 11.03
C HIS A 123 12.60 7.61 11.24
N GLN A 124 13.16 7.79 12.43
CA GLN A 124 14.58 7.62 12.74
C GLN A 124 14.79 6.78 13.99
N THR A 125 13.90 6.87 14.98
CA THR A 125 14.07 6.17 16.27
C THR A 125 12.75 5.66 16.86
N GLU A 126 12.83 4.57 17.62
CA GLU A 126 11.69 3.96 18.33
C GLU A 126 11.15 4.86 19.46
N LEU A 127 11.96 5.80 19.97
CA LEU A 127 11.55 6.76 21.00
C LEU A 127 10.81 7.99 20.46
N GLU A 128 10.47 7.99 19.17
CA GLU A 128 9.77 9.10 18.52
C GLU A 128 8.51 9.59 19.23
N PRO A 129 7.58 8.71 19.66
CA PRO A 129 6.41 9.16 20.39
C PRO A 129 6.75 9.96 21.65
N GLN A 130 7.80 9.56 22.37
CA GLN A 130 8.27 10.18 23.60
C GLN A 130 8.93 11.53 23.31
N ILE A 131 9.89 11.57 22.39
CA ILE A 131 10.62 12.81 22.08
C ILE A 131 9.72 13.86 21.41
N LEU A 132 8.72 13.46 20.61
CA LEU A 132 7.73 14.37 20.05
C LEU A 132 6.83 14.98 21.13
N SER A 133 6.45 14.19 22.14
CA SER A 133 5.70 14.70 23.30
C SER A 133 6.53 15.75 24.06
N ILE A 134 7.80 15.42 24.35
CA ILE A 134 8.72 16.34 25.05
C ILE A 134 8.92 17.64 24.27
N ALA A 135 9.17 17.54 22.96
CA ALA A 135 9.41 18.72 22.14
C ALA A 135 8.17 19.62 22.05
N CYS A 136 7.03 19.03 21.71
CA CYS A 136 5.85 19.79 21.31
C CYS A 136 4.96 20.23 22.46
N ASP A 137 5.11 19.65 23.66
CA ASP A 137 4.30 20.04 24.84
C ASP A 137 4.50 21.50 25.26
N SER A 138 5.64 22.10 24.91
CA SER A 138 5.92 23.53 25.11
C SER A 138 5.04 24.45 24.24
N VAL A 139 4.49 23.93 23.14
CA VAL A 139 3.67 24.69 22.17
C VAL A 139 2.20 24.24 22.24
N VAL A 140 1.96 22.93 22.13
CA VAL A 140 0.63 22.31 22.24
C VAL A 140 0.72 21.12 23.18
N LYS A 141 0.29 21.36 24.42
CA LYS A 141 0.28 20.37 25.48
C LYS A 141 -0.56 19.14 25.11
N ASP A 142 -0.01 17.96 25.41
CA ASP A 142 -0.68 16.66 25.28
C ASP A 142 -1.07 16.28 23.83
N LEU A 143 -0.58 16.98 22.81
CA LEU A 143 -0.88 16.65 21.41
C LEU A 143 -0.41 15.24 21.07
N PHE A 144 0.90 14.98 21.18
CA PHE A 144 1.50 13.68 20.87
C PHE A 144 1.26 12.62 21.96
N LYS A 145 0.75 13.01 23.13
CA LYS A 145 0.17 12.06 24.10
C LYS A 145 -1.11 11.43 23.55
N ASN A 146 -1.93 12.23 22.88
CA ASN A 146 -3.24 11.81 22.36
C ASN A 146 -3.20 11.34 20.89
N THR A 147 -2.09 11.56 20.19
CA THR A 147 -1.87 11.07 18.81
C THR A 147 -1.79 9.54 18.75
N PHE A 148 -2.47 8.95 17.78
CA PHE A 148 -2.30 7.54 17.42
C PHE A 148 -1.07 7.36 16.52
N PHE A 149 -0.14 6.51 16.90
CA PHE A 149 1.05 6.19 16.11
C PHE A 149 0.84 4.90 15.33
N VAL A 150 1.14 4.90 14.03
CA VAL A 150 1.19 3.67 13.25
C VAL A 150 2.47 2.90 13.62
N ALA A 151 2.29 1.75 14.25
CA ALA A 151 3.36 0.96 14.86
C ALA A 151 3.52 -0.39 14.17
N GLY A 152 4.76 -0.73 13.83
CA GLY A 152 5.11 -2.03 13.28
C GLY A 152 5.23 -3.12 14.36
N GLU A 153 5.18 -4.38 13.93
CA GLU A 153 5.31 -5.58 14.78
C GLU A 153 6.44 -5.48 15.83
N ARG A 154 7.63 -5.02 15.44
CA ARG A 154 8.81 -4.98 16.33
C ARG A 154 8.59 -4.20 17.62
N VAL A 155 8.01 -3.01 17.55
CA VAL A 155 7.82 -2.17 18.75
C VAL A 155 6.70 -2.69 19.66
N THR A 156 5.91 -3.65 19.16
CA THR A 156 4.86 -4.33 19.93
C THR A 156 5.28 -5.70 20.47
N THR A 157 6.35 -6.30 19.92
CA THR A 157 6.82 -7.65 20.30
C THR A 157 8.16 -7.65 21.01
N ASP A 158 9.08 -6.73 20.70
CA ASP A 158 10.38 -6.63 21.39
C ASP A 158 10.15 -6.29 22.88
N PRO A 159 10.61 -7.14 23.82
CA PRO A 159 10.40 -6.93 25.25
C PRO A 159 10.93 -5.60 25.78
N MET A 160 11.94 -5.02 25.11
CA MET A 160 12.49 -3.72 25.47
C MET A 160 11.68 -2.54 24.94
N ALA A 161 11.06 -2.66 23.75
CA ALA A 161 10.27 -1.59 23.14
C ALA A 161 8.80 -1.60 23.57
N ALA A 162 8.21 -2.78 23.75
CA ALA A 162 6.79 -2.95 24.06
C ALA A 162 6.32 -2.18 25.30
N PRO A 163 7.09 -2.05 26.40
CA PRO A 163 6.72 -1.19 27.52
C PRO A 163 6.49 0.28 27.12
N PHE A 164 7.33 0.83 26.24
CA PHE A 164 7.17 2.20 25.73
C PHE A 164 5.92 2.33 24.85
N SER A 165 5.67 1.31 24.02
CA SER A 165 4.49 1.21 23.13
C SER A 165 3.19 1.08 23.92
N ARG A 166 3.19 0.35 25.04
CA ARG A 166 2.01 0.13 25.87
C ARG A 166 1.49 1.42 26.50
N GLY A 167 2.37 2.39 26.77
CA GLY A 167 1.99 3.74 27.22
C GLY A 167 1.50 4.67 26.10
N ARG A 168 1.30 4.20 24.86
CA ARG A 168 0.94 5.03 23.70
C ARG A 168 -0.33 4.55 23.01
N ARG A 169 -1.03 5.45 22.31
CA ARG A 169 -2.11 5.08 21.39
C ARG A 169 -1.51 4.61 20.08
N LEU A 170 -1.83 3.39 19.65
CA LEU A 170 -1.21 2.78 18.48
C LEU A 170 -2.23 2.22 17.51
N PHE A 171 -1.87 2.28 16.24
CA PHE A 171 -2.38 1.36 15.23
C PHE A 171 -1.32 0.29 14.98
N CYS A 172 -1.58 -0.92 15.42
CA CYS A 172 -0.65 -2.03 15.27
C CYS A 172 -0.82 -2.63 13.87
N ILE A 173 0.26 -2.61 13.09
CA ILE A 173 0.28 -3.14 11.73
C ILE A 173 1.49 -4.03 11.49
N TYR A 174 1.31 -5.05 10.66
CA TYR A 174 2.40 -5.87 10.14
C TYR A 174 2.98 -5.21 8.89
N ALA A 175 4.27 -4.88 8.92
CA ALA A 175 4.94 -4.25 7.80
C ALA A 175 5.11 -5.24 6.63
N LYS A 176 4.86 -4.77 5.40
CA LYS A 176 5.04 -5.57 4.16
C LYS A 176 6.46 -6.08 3.94
N ARG A 177 7.47 -5.48 4.61
CA ARG A 177 8.89 -5.85 4.48
C ARG A 177 9.22 -7.24 5.07
N TYR A 178 8.34 -7.83 5.88
CA TYR A 178 8.54 -9.15 6.49
C TYR A 178 7.54 -10.16 5.92
N VAL A 179 7.79 -10.63 4.70
CA VAL A 179 6.99 -11.70 4.07
C VAL A 179 7.29 -13.01 4.78
N SER A 180 6.25 -13.65 5.31
CA SER A 180 6.33 -14.97 5.93
C SER A 180 6.35 -16.05 4.84
N GLU A 181 7.18 -17.08 4.99
CA GLU A 181 7.13 -18.26 4.11
C GLU A 181 5.86 -19.10 4.37
N ASN A 182 5.21 -18.90 5.52
CA ASN A 182 3.95 -19.53 5.89
C ASN A 182 2.74 -18.67 5.47
N LYS A 183 1.93 -19.22 4.56
CA LYS A 183 0.71 -18.60 4.00
C LYS A 183 -0.41 -18.36 5.02
N GLU A 184 -0.53 -19.18 6.06
CA GLU A 184 -1.54 -18.98 7.10
C GLU A 184 -1.23 -17.73 7.92
N ILE A 185 0.02 -17.58 8.35
CA ILE A 185 0.52 -16.39 9.06
C ILE A 185 0.37 -15.13 8.19
N GLU A 186 0.64 -15.23 6.89
CA GLU A 186 0.44 -14.10 5.96
C GLU A 186 -1.04 -13.68 5.88
N THR A 187 -1.94 -14.66 5.86
CA THR A 187 -3.39 -14.42 5.83
C THR A 187 -3.85 -13.75 7.12
N GLU A 188 -3.42 -14.25 8.29
CA GLU A 188 -3.72 -13.65 9.59
C GLU A 188 -3.22 -12.21 9.70
N ARG A 189 -1.97 -11.95 9.30
CA ARG A 189 -1.36 -10.60 9.29
C ARG A 189 -2.13 -9.65 8.37
N ARG A 190 -2.55 -10.13 7.20
CA ARG A 190 -3.38 -9.35 6.28
C ARG A 190 -4.74 -9.01 6.88
N MET A 191 -5.41 -9.99 7.50
CA MET A 191 -6.69 -9.78 8.19
C MET A 191 -6.56 -8.79 9.36
N HIS A 192 -5.48 -8.89 10.13
CA HIS A 192 -5.17 -7.94 11.20
C HIS A 192 -5.01 -6.51 10.66
N ASN A 193 -4.25 -6.33 9.58
CA ASN A 193 -4.05 -5.03 8.96
C ASN A 193 -5.36 -4.45 8.39
N LEU A 194 -6.22 -5.26 7.76
CA LEU A 194 -7.54 -4.83 7.29
C LEU A 194 -8.42 -4.36 8.45
N LYS A 195 -8.42 -5.09 9.57
CA LYS A 195 -9.12 -4.67 10.79
C LYS A 195 -8.59 -3.34 11.33
N ALA A 196 -7.27 -3.14 11.38
CA ALA A 196 -6.67 -1.88 11.79
C ALA A 196 -7.10 -0.71 10.89
N ILE A 197 -7.07 -0.88 9.56
CA ILE A 197 -7.48 0.15 8.59
C ILE A 197 -8.97 0.51 8.76
N LYS A 198 -9.84 -0.50 8.96
CA LYS A 198 -11.25 -0.26 9.23
C LYS A 198 -11.45 0.59 10.49
N GLN A 199 -10.75 0.27 11.57
CA GLN A 199 -10.85 1.01 12.82
C GLN A 199 -10.23 2.41 12.73
N MET A 200 -9.14 2.60 11.96
CA MET A 200 -8.61 3.94 11.64
C MET A 200 -9.71 4.80 10.99
N LYS A 201 -10.44 4.26 10.00
CA LYS A 201 -11.53 4.98 9.33
C LYS A 201 -12.68 5.31 10.29
N GLU A 202 -13.04 4.38 11.18
CA GLU A 202 -14.05 4.62 12.22
C GLU A 202 -13.64 5.76 13.16
N ILE A 203 -12.38 5.80 13.58
CA ILE A 203 -11.82 6.87 14.42
C ILE A 203 -11.83 8.22 13.67
N LEU A 204 -11.39 8.26 12.41
CA LEU A 204 -11.47 9.48 11.59
C LEU A 204 -12.92 9.94 11.38
N ASN A 205 -13.86 9.02 11.23
CA ASN A 205 -15.28 9.36 11.12
C ASN A 205 -15.85 10.01 12.40
N GLY A 206 -15.26 9.71 13.56
CA GLY A 206 -15.61 10.32 14.85
C GLY A 206 -15.20 11.80 14.94
N GLY A 207 -14.10 12.19 14.31
CA GLY A 207 -13.56 13.56 14.37
C GLY A 207 -12.61 13.78 15.55
N GLY A 208 -11.80 14.83 15.49
CA GLY A 208 -10.82 15.19 16.53
C GLY A 208 -9.66 14.19 16.67
N ALA A 209 -9.45 13.32 15.68
CA ALA A 209 -8.40 12.32 15.70
C ALA A 209 -7.09 12.88 15.14
N CYS A 210 -5.98 12.57 15.81
CA CYS A 210 -4.63 12.92 15.34
C CYS A 210 -3.82 11.64 15.11
N PHE A 211 -3.32 11.42 13.90
CA PHE A 211 -2.51 10.26 13.53
C PHE A 211 -1.08 10.68 13.22
N TYR A 212 -0.12 9.81 13.53
CA TYR A 212 1.28 9.92 13.10
C TYR A 212 1.65 8.70 12.28
N VAL A 213 2.14 8.94 11.07
CA VAL A 213 2.43 7.89 10.10
C VAL A 213 3.82 8.10 9.50
N ALA A 214 4.69 7.13 9.73
CA ALA A 214 5.96 7.01 9.03
C ALA A 214 5.74 6.37 7.64
N LEU A 215 5.62 7.20 6.60
CA LEU A 215 5.22 6.73 5.26
C LEU A 215 6.26 5.84 4.57
N GLY A 216 7.52 5.86 5.02
CA GLY A 216 8.56 4.94 4.54
C GLY A 216 8.48 3.53 5.13
N GLY A 217 7.67 3.31 6.18
CA GLY A 217 7.47 2.01 6.84
C GLY A 217 8.66 1.48 7.65
N GLY A 218 9.73 2.25 7.78
CA GLY A 218 10.92 1.90 8.56
C GLY A 218 11.74 3.13 8.93
N ARG A 219 12.70 2.94 9.85
CA ARG A 219 13.63 3.99 10.27
C ARG A 219 14.61 4.34 9.14
N ASP A 220 15.04 5.59 9.06
CA ASP A 220 16.13 6.11 8.24
C ASP A 220 17.45 5.39 8.57
N ARG A 221 18.42 5.43 7.66
CA ARG A 221 19.72 4.75 7.83
C ARG A 221 20.87 5.65 7.42
N LEU A 222 22.07 5.33 7.87
CA LEU A 222 23.26 6.02 7.39
C LEU A 222 23.62 5.52 5.99
N ASP A 223 24.04 6.44 5.11
CA ASP A 223 24.69 6.12 3.85
C ASP A 223 26.17 5.73 4.08
N GLN A 224 26.88 5.45 2.98
CA GLN A 224 28.30 5.08 3.03
C GLN A 224 29.21 6.21 3.55
N ASN A 225 28.74 7.45 3.56
CA ASN A 225 29.46 8.63 3.99
C ASN A 225 29.10 9.03 5.44
N GLY A 226 28.22 8.28 6.11
CA GLY A 226 27.76 8.57 7.46
C GLY A 226 26.67 9.65 7.55
N TYR A 227 26.04 10.03 6.44
CA TYR A 227 24.88 10.92 6.45
C TYR A 227 23.57 10.14 6.58
N VAL A 228 22.60 10.73 7.27
CA VAL A 228 21.27 10.12 7.40
C VAL A 228 20.55 10.18 6.04
N GLN A 229 20.38 9.02 5.42
CA GLN A 229 19.59 8.81 4.23
C GLN A 229 18.13 8.55 4.63
N LEU A 230 17.23 9.41 4.14
CA LEU A 230 15.80 9.28 4.36
C LEU A 230 15.26 8.04 3.64
N THR A 231 14.42 7.29 4.34
CA THR A 231 13.67 6.19 3.73
C THR A 231 12.64 6.76 2.76
N PRO A 232 12.65 6.38 1.47
CA PRO A 232 11.63 6.84 0.53
C PRO A 232 10.24 6.45 1.01
N PHE A 233 9.27 7.35 0.84
CA PHE A 233 7.88 7.04 1.15
C PHE A 233 7.37 5.92 0.25
N ASP A 234 6.63 4.97 0.84
CA ASP A 234 5.96 3.92 0.10
C ASP A 234 4.71 4.49 -0.59
N PRO A 235 4.62 4.46 -1.94
CA PRO A 235 3.47 5.02 -2.65
C PRO A 235 2.13 4.41 -2.23
N SER A 236 2.12 3.13 -1.84
CA SER A 236 0.88 2.48 -1.38
C SER A 236 0.40 3.08 -0.06
N SER A 237 1.32 3.35 0.87
CA SER A 237 1.03 3.98 2.16
C SER A 237 0.56 5.42 1.97
N VAL A 238 1.21 6.19 1.09
CA VAL A 238 0.76 7.55 0.72
C VAL A 238 -0.67 7.50 0.18
N GLY A 239 -0.96 6.60 -0.76
CA GLY A 239 -2.29 6.44 -1.35
C GLY A 239 -3.35 6.05 -0.32
N LEU A 240 -3.03 5.13 0.60
CA LEU A 240 -3.94 4.70 1.67
C LEU A 240 -4.34 5.85 2.58
N PHE A 241 -3.39 6.61 3.12
CA PHE A 241 -3.70 7.70 4.05
C PHE A 241 -4.35 8.90 3.35
N THR A 242 -4.03 9.13 2.08
CA THR A 242 -4.76 10.09 1.24
C THR A 242 -6.23 9.68 1.11
N LEU A 243 -6.50 8.42 0.76
CA LEU A 243 -7.86 7.90 0.60
C LEU A 243 -8.64 7.89 1.93
N LEU A 244 -8.00 7.53 3.03
CA LEU A 244 -8.60 7.63 4.37
C LEU A 244 -8.97 9.07 4.72
N SER A 245 -8.11 10.04 4.40
CA SER A 245 -8.40 11.46 4.65
C SER A 245 -9.60 11.98 3.84
N GLN A 246 -9.75 11.52 2.60
CA GLN A 246 -10.81 11.97 1.69
C GLN A 246 -12.15 11.26 1.96
N THR A 247 -12.12 10.02 2.42
CA THR A 247 -13.33 9.21 2.68
C THR A 247 -13.82 9.30 4.12
N ALA A 248 -13.12 10.03 4.99
CA ALA A 248 -13.57 10.31 6.34
C ALA A 248 -14.79 11.25 6.34
N LYS A 249 -15.74 11.01 7.24
CA LYS A 249 -16.94 11.86 7.41
C LYS A 249 -16.60 13.26 7.94
N LYS A 250 -15.49 13.39 8.65
CA LYS A 250 -14.99 14.66 9.21
C LYS A 250 -13.81 15.14 8.38
N PRO A 251 -13.68 16.46 8.14
CA PRO A 251 -12.53 17.00 7.43
C PRO A 251 -11.23 16.47 8.02
N THR A 252 -10.34 15.95 7.18
CA THR A 252 -9.08 15.34 7.60
C THR A 252 -7.94 15.99 6.85
N HIS A 253 -6.94 16.45 7.57
CA HIS A 253 -5.87 17.28 7.05
C HIS A 253 -4.53 16.59 7.18
N ILE A 254 -3.73 16.59 6.12
CA ILE A 254 -2.40 15.98 6.13
C ILE A 254 -1.36 17.08 6.29
N PHE A 255 -0.47 16.92 7.28
CA PHE A 255 0.65 17.82 7.51
C PHE A 255 1.95 17.02 7.36
N PRO A 256 2.89 17.46 6.49
CA PRO A 256 4.20 16.86 6.44
C PRO A 256 4.96 17.21 7.72
N LEU A 257 5.59 16.21 8.34
CA LEU A 257 6.39 16.39 9.55
C LEU A 257 7.78 15.82 9.32
N ALA A 258 8.80 16.66 9.46
CA ALA A 258 10.19 16.23 9.43
C ALA A 258 10.76 16.20 10.84
N ILE A 259 11.41 15.09 11.19
CA ILE A 259 12.10 14.93 12.48
C ILE A 259 13.58 14.58 12.25
N SER A 260 14.44 15.27 12.98
CA SER A 260 15.86 14.96 13.11
C SER A 260 16.14 14.54 14.56
N SER A 261 16.26 13.23 14.75
CA SER A 261 16.37 12.54 16.04
C SER A 261 17.31 11.32 15.98
N PHE A 262 17.93 11.03 14.83
CA PHE A 262 18.70 9.82 14.57
C PHE A 262 19.72 9.49 15.69
N ASN A 263 20.48 10.49 16.15
CA ASN A 263 21.53 10.29 17.17
C ASN A 263 20.98 10.04 18.59
N ILE A 264 19.70 10.29 18.85
CA ILE A 264 19.10 10.12 20.19
C ILE A 264 19.02 8.63 20.55
N LEU A 265 18.65 7.78 19.61
CA LEU A 265 18.67 6.32 19.77
C LEU A 265 18.67 5.71 18.37
N PRO A 266 19.85 5.61 17.73
CA PRO A 266 19.98 5.20 16.34
C PRO A 266 19.59 3.72 16.14
N PRO A 267 19.09 3.36 14.95
CA PRO A 267 18.92 1.96 14.58
C PRO A 267 20.28 1.27 14.42
N PRO A 268 20.33 -0.07 14.56
CA PRO A 268 21.51 -0.86 14.29
C PRO A 268 21.89 -0.77 12.81
N LEU A 269 23.18 -0.99 12.53
CA LEU A 269 23.77 -0.92 11.18
C LEU A 269 23.16 -1.95 10.21
N SER A 270 22.71 -3.10 10.73
CA SER A 270 22.05 -4.15 9.95
C SER A 270 20.67 -4.49 10.51
N ILE A 271 19.77 -4.98 9.65
CA ILE A 271 18.43 -5.43 10.08
C ILE A 271 18.59 -6.76 10.81
N GLN A 272 18.58 -6.72 12.14
CA GLN A 272 18.60 -7.93 12.98
C GLN A 272 17.22 -8.61 12.95
N LYS A 273 17.19 -9.93 12.78
CA LYS A 273 15.94 -10.74 12.79
C LYS A 273 15.61 -11.31 14.18
N GLU A 274 16.58 -11.40 15.06
CA GLU A 274 16.46 -11.99 16.40
C GLU A 274 15.83 -11.01 17.41
N LEU A 275 15.32 -11.54 18.52
CA LEU A 275 14.68 -10.78 19.59
C LEU A 275 15.73 -9.95 20.36
N GLY A 276 15.44 -8.69 20.65
CA GLY A 276 16.35 -7.82 21.40
C GLY A 276 17.32 -7.07 20.51
N GLU A 277 16.80 -6.11 19.73
CA GLU A 277 17.62 -5.26 18.88
C GLU A 277 18.63 -4.47 19.73
N ARG A 278 19.90 -4.45 19.32
CA ARG A 278 20.95 -3.69 20.02
C ARG A 278 20.60 -2.20 20.06
N ARG A 279 20.57 -1.62 21.26
CA ARG A 279 20.19 -0.21 21.50
C ARG A 279 21.35 0.54 22.16
N TRP A 280 22.25 1.01 21.32
CA TRP A 280 23.35 1.87 21.73
C TRP A 280 23.02 3.34 21.50
N THR A 281 23.38 4.22 22.44
CA THR A 281 23.14 5.66 22.31
C THR A 281 24.16 6.51 23.06
N GLN A 282 24.41 7.72 22.55
CA GLN A 282 25.12 8.80 23.25
C GLN A 282 24.23 10.03 23.45
N GLY A 283 22.94 9.94 23.14
CA GLY A 283 22.04 11.09 23.05
C GLY A 283 22.30 11.96 21.82
N GLY A 284 21.39 12.89 21.56
CA GLY A 284 21.45 13.72 20.36
C GLY A 284 20.56 14.95 20.42
N LYS A 285 20.80 15.90 19.52
CA LYS A 285 19.92 17.05 19.35
C LYS A 285 18.59 16.61 18.73
N LEU A 286 17.52 17.30 19.08
CA LEU A 286 16.19 17.08 18.53
C LEU A 286 15.72 18.31 17.76
N GLN A 287 15.34 18.10 16.50
CA GLN A 287 14.69 19.13 15.69
C GLN A 287 13.42 18.57 15.06
N VAL A 288 12.35 19.36 15.10
CA VAL A 288 11.05 19.03 14.52
C VAL A 288 10.60 20.19 13.63
N ALA A 289 10.16 19.87 12.42
CA ALA A 289 9.56 20.82 11.50
C ALA A 289 8.20 20.28 11.06
N ILE A 290 7.18 21.13 11.12
CA ILE A 290 5.85 20.82 10.59
C ILE A 290 5.64 21.75 9.42
N GLY A 291 5.54 21.19 8.22
CA GLY A 291 5.27 21.98 7.02
C GLY A 291 3.83 22.44 6.97
N GLU A 292 3.53 23.24 5.95
CA GLU A 292 2.17 23.67 5.70
C GLU A 292 1.26 22.48 5.36
N ARG A 293 -0.04 22.67 5.59
CA ARG A 293 -1.05 21.68 5.22
C ARG A 293 -0.87 21.29 3.75
N PHE A 294 -0.62 20.01 3.52
CA PHE A 294 -0.49 19.49 2.18
C PHE A 294 -1.87 19.11 1.65
N ASP A 295 -2.21 19.63 0.48
CA ASP A 295 -3.43 19.26 -0.22
C ASP A 295 -3.10 18.25 -1.32
N PHE A 296 -3.63 17.03 -1.22
CA PHE A 296 -3.48 16.00 -2.26
C PHE A 296 -4.50 16.18 -3.41
N THR A 297 -5.45 17.09 -3.27
CA THR A 297 -6.47 17.39 -4.30
C THR A 297 -5.85 17.72 -5.67
N PRO A 298 -4.74 18.48 -5.79
CA PRO A 298 -4.10 18.75 -7.09
C PRO A 298 -3.53 17.51 -7.78
N PHE A 299 -3.06 16.50 -7.05
CA PHE A 299 -2.49 15.27 -7.63
C PHE A 299 -3.55 14.22 -8.00
N LEU A 300 -4.74 14.32 -7.40
CA LEU A 300 -5.92 13.51 -7.77
C LEU A 300 -6.87 14.27 -8.73
N SER A 301 -6.51 15.48 -9.15
CA SER A 301 -7.28 16.37 -10.05
C SER A 301 -7.43 15.86 -11.50
N ILE A 302 -7.23 14.57 -11.74
CA ILE A 302 -7.91 13.90 -12.86
C ILE A 302 -9.42 13.89 -12.59
N GLU A 303 -9.86 13.77 -11.33
CA GLU A 303 -11.29 13.78 -10.96
C GLU A 303 -11.93 15.17 -10.98
N ASP A 304 -11.20 16.24 -10.63
CA ASP A 304 -11.74 17.61 -10.66
C ASP A 304 -11.89 18.18 -12.08
N LYS A 305 -11.19 17.62 -13.06
CA LYS A 305 -11.35 17.98 -14.48
C LYS A 305 -12.53 17.26 -15.15
N PHE A 306 -13.10 16.23 -14.53
CA PHE A 306 -14.19 15.45 -15.11
C PHE A 306 -15.32 15.22 -14.09
N HIS A 307 -16.35 16.08 -14.17
CA HIS A 307 -17.59 16.06 -13.36
C HIS A 307 -18.30 14.70 -13.23
N PHE A 308 -17.99 13.71 -14.07
CA PHE A 308 -18.59 12.37 -14.04
C PHE A 308 -18.06 11.49 -12.89
N ALA A 309 -16.78 11.62 -12.50
CA ALA A 309 -16.15 10.75 -11.49
C ALA A 309 -16.70 11.00 -10.08
N LYS A 310 -17.02 12.27 -9.76
CA LYS A 310 -17.57 12.72 -8.47
C LYS A 310 -18.93 12.09 -8.11
N LYS A 311 -19.69 11.62 -9.10
CA LYS A 311 -20.97 10.91 -8.88
C LYS A 311 -20.81 9.39 -8.70
N ALA A 312 -19.67 8.82 -9.05
CA ALA A 312 -19.51 7.38 -9.20
C ALA A 312 -18.88 6.67 -7.99
N LYS A 313 -18.36 7.39 -6.97
CA LYS A 313 -17.81 6.82 -5.72
C LYS A 313 -16.89 5.59 -5.95
N VAL A 314 -16.07 5.66 -7.00
CA VAL A 314 -15.35 4.50 -7.56
C VAL A 314 -14.31 3.95 -6.58
N ALA A 315 -13.64 4.82 -5.82
CA ALA A 315 -12.67 4.43 -4.80
C ALA A 315 -13.33 3.74 -3.58
N GLU A 316 -14.52 4.21 -3.16
CA GLU A 316 -15.29 3.57 -2.08
C GLU A 316 -15.83 2.19 -2.53
N ALA A 317 -16.25 2.07 -3.79
CA ALA A 317 -16.71 0.82 -4.38
C ALA A 317 -15.57 -0.21 -4.47
N PHE A 318 -14.38 0.22 -4.87
CA PHE A 318 -13.19 -0.65 -5.00
C PHE A 318 -12.69 -1.16 -3.64
N GLN A 319 -12.67 -0.31 -2.61
CA GLN A 319 -12.33 -0.73 -1.24
C GLN A 319 -13.38 -1.65 -0.62
N SER A 320 -14.67 -1.39 -0.85
CA SER A 320 -15.73 -2.28 -0.37
C SER A 320 -15.69 -3.67 -1.01
N GLN A 321 -15.20 -3.76 -2.26
CA GLN A 321 -14.95 -5.03 -2.94
C GLN A 321 -13.75 -5.78 -2.36
N MET A 322 -12.66 -5.07 -2.07
CA MET A 322 -11.44 -5.65 -1.51
C MET A 322 -11.67 -6.23 -0.10
N ASP A 323 -12.46 -5.53 0.71
CA ASP A 323 -12.81 -5.96 2.07
C ASP A 323 -13.74 -7.17 2.06
N ARG A 324 -14.68 -7.26 1.10
CA ARG A 324 -15.61 -8.39 0.96
C ARG A 324 -14.95 -9.64 0.40
N PHE A 325 -13.95 -9.48 -0.47
CA PHE A 325 -13.17 -10.60 -1.01
C PHE A 325 -12.21 -11.21 0.04
N ALA A 326 -11.83 -10.43 1.06
CA ALA A 326 -10.96 -10.88 2.13
C ALA A 326 -11.68 -11.67 3.24
N THR A 327 -13.00 -11.54 3.38
CA THR A 327 -13.74 -12.05 4.55
C THR A 327 -14.51 -13.35 4.35
N THR A 328 -14.64 -13.90 3.14
CA THR A 328 -15.67 -14.93 2.91
C THR A 328 -15.11 -16.23 2.31
N SER A 329 -14.68 -17.13 3.19
CA SER A 329 -14.56 -18.56 2.89
C SER A 329 -15.95 -19.15 2.62
N GLY A 330 -16.14 -19.62 1.39
CA GLY A 330 -17.19 -20.50 0.88
C GLY A 330 -18.54 -20.59 1.62
N LYS A 331 -19.58 -19.94 1.06
CA LYS A 331 -20.94 -20.50 0.81
C LYS A 331 -22.00 -19.48 0.31
N GLU A 332 -21.71 -18.18 0.19
CA GLU A 332 -22.71 -17.17 -0.27
C GLU A 332 -22.48 -16.62 -1.71
N HIS A 333 -22.14 -17.46 -2.69
CA HIS A 333 -21.70 -16.98 -4.01
C HIS A 333 -22.77 -16.34 -4.91
N ILE A 334 -24.07 -16.46 -4.62
CA ILE A 334 -25.14 -15.97 -5.51
C ILE A 334 -25.49 -14.50 -5.23
N ALA A 335 -25.54 -14.11 -3.96
CA ALA A 335 -25.89 -12.74 -3.55
C ALA A 335 -24.76 -11.76 -3.90
N ASP A 336 -23.50 -12.17 -3.72
CA ASP A 336 -22.35 -11.34 -4.05
C ASP A 336 -22.14 -11.19 -5.57
N ALA A 337 -22.41 -12.23 -6.36
CA ALA A 337 -22.42 -12.15 -7.82
C ALA A 337 -23.53 -11.21 -8.33
N ALA A 338 -24.72 -11.25 -7.70
CA ALA A 338 -25.82 -10.35 -8.04
C ALA A 338 -25.50 -8.88 -7.72
N ILE A 339 -24.88 -8.60 -6.57
CA ILE A 339 -24.46 -7.26 -6.19
C ILE A 339 -23.32 -6.76 -7.10
N PHE A 340 -22.36 -7.62 -7.45
CA PHE A 340 -21.32 -7.30 -8.44
C PHE A 340 -21.94 -6.91 -9.78
N LEU A 341 -22.84 -7.73 -10.34
CA LEU A 341 -23.52 -7.43 -11.61
C LEU A 341 -24.31 -6.11 -11.54
N LEU A 342 -24.97 -5.83 -10.41
CA LEU A 342 -25.72 -4.59 -10.22
C LEU A 342 -24.83 -3.34 -10.20
N HIS A 343 -23.61 -3.44 -9.65
CA HIS A 343 -22.64 -2.34 -9.66
C HIS A 343 -22.09 -2.03 -11.07
N TRP A 344 -21.96 -3.03 -11.93
CA TRP A 344 -21.50 -2.83 -13.32
C TRP A 344 -22.63 -2.44 -14.28
N LEU A 345 -23.89 -2.61 -13.88
CA LEU A 345 -25.07 -2.33 -14.69
C LEU A 345 -25.07 -0.93 -15.32
N PRO A 346 -24.74 0.17 -14.60
CA PRO A 346 -24.72 1.50 -15.21
C PRO A 346 -23.67 1.61 -16.32
N SER A 347 -22.46 1.08 -16.11
CA SER A 347 -21.40 1.07 -17.13
C SER A 347 -21.78 0.20 -18.32
N LEU A 348 -22.37 -0.97 -18.07
CA LEU A 348 -22.81 -1.91 -19.11
C LEU A 348 -23.93 -1.32 -19.99
N LEU A 349 -24.77 -0.45 -19.44
CA LEU A 349 -25.79 0.30 -20.18
C LEU A 349 -25.23 1.57 -20.84
N LEU A 350 -24.28 2.24 -20.19
CA LEU A 350 -23.69 3.48 -20.69
C LEU A 350 -22.81 3.24 -21.91
N VAL A 351 -22.05 2.14 -21.97
CA VAL A 351 -21.19 1.82 -23.11
C VAL A 351 -21.95 1.72 -24.43
N PRO A 352 -23.01 0.88 -24.58
CA PRO A 352 -23.78 0.82 -25.83
C PRO A 352 -24.56 2.11 -26.09
N PHE A 353 -25.00 2.82 -25.05
CA PHE A 353 -25.62 4.15 -25.19
C PHE A 353 -24.65 5.16 -25.80
N LEU A 354 -23.45 5.33 -25.23
CA LEU A 354 -22.43 6.22 -25.75
C LEU A 354 -21.94 5.79 -27.13
N ALA A 355 -21.76 4.48 -27.35
CA ALA A 355 -21.41 3.94 -28.65
C ALA A 355 -22.46 4.30 -29.71
N PHE A 356 -23.75 4.18 -29.39
CA PHE A 356 -24.84 4.59 -30.29
C PHE A 356 -24.74 6.07 -30.66
N PHE A 357 -24.57 6.96 -29.67
CA PHE A 357 -24.46 8.40 -29.94
C PHE A 357 -23.17 8.77 -30.68
N PHE A 358 -22.04 8.14 -30.36
CA PHE A 358 -20.79 8.36 -31.10
C PHE A 358 -20.86 7.85 -32.54
N LEU A 359 -21.54 6.73 -32.79
CA LEU A 359 -21.77 6.23 -34.14
C LEU A 359 -22.76 7.11 -34.92
N ARG A 360 -23.83 7.57 -34.28
CA ARG A 360 -24.86 8.42 -34.88
C ARG A 360 -24.34 9.83 -35.18
N ASP A 361 -23.70 10.47 -34.20
CA ASP A 361 -23.30 11.88 -34.24
C ASP A 361 -21.80 12.06 -34.54
N GLY A 362 -21.10 11.00 -34.97
CA GLY A 362 -19.66 11.01 -35.21
C GLY A 362 -19.20 12.13 -36.15
N ALA A 363 -19.98 12.45 -37.18
CA ALA A 363 -19.68 13.56 -38.09
C ALA A 363 -19.78 14.94 -37.41
N ALA A 364 -20.72 15.12 -36.47
CA ALA A 364 -20.83 16.34 -35.69
C ALA A 364 -19.68 16.48 -34.69
N PHE A 365 -19.28 15.38 -34.05
CA PHE A 365 -18.13 15.33 -33.16
C PHE A 365 -16.82 15.65 -33.91
N HIS A 366 -16.61 15.07 -35.09
CA HIS A 366 -15.46 15.36 -35.94
C HIS A 366 -15.36 16.86 -36.29
N ARG A 367 -16.48 17.48 -36.68
CA ARG A 367 -16.54 18.93 -36.93
C ARG A 367 -16.26 19.78 -35.68
N LEU A 368 -16.73 19.35 -34.51
CA LEU A 368 -16.49 20.04 -33.25
C LEU A 368 -14.99 20.06 -32.91
N VAL A 369 -14.33 18.91 -33.02
CA VAL A 369 -12.88 18.81 -32.76
C VAL A 369 -12.08 19.64 -33.76
N LEU A 370 -12.42 19.58 -35.05
CA LEU A 370 -11.74 20.37 -36.08
C LEU A 370 -11.91 21.88 -35.89
N ARG A 371 -13.06 22.35 -35.36
CA ARG A 371 -13.28 23.77 -35.04
C ARG A 371 -12.42 24.28 -33.88
N ALA A 372 -11.99 23.41 -32.98
CA ALA A 372 -11.11 23.76 -31.86
C ALA A 372 -9.63 23.86 -32.28
N VAL A 373 -9.27 23.44 -33.50
CA VAL A 373 -7.89 23.43 -33.98
C VAL A 373 -7.53 24.78 -34.62
N PRO A 374 -6.42 25.43 -34.22
CA PRO A 374 -5.93 26.63 -34.88
C PRO A 374 -5.64 26.41 -36.37
N ASN A 375 -5.92 27.41 -37.21
CA ASN A 375 -5.81 27.29 -38.67
C ASN A 375 -4.44 26.77 -39.16
N ALA A 376 -3.36 27.13 -38.45
CA ALA A 376 -1.99 26.69 -38.77
C ALA A 376 -1.77 25.16 -38.73
N PHE A 377 -2.62 24.42 -38.02
CA PHE A 377 -2.51 22.96 -37.88
C PHE A 377 -3.67 22.19 -38.53
N PHE A 378 -4.65 22.89 -39.12
CA PHE A 378 -5.89 22.29 -39.61
C PHE A 378 -5.66 21.13 -40.59
N GLU A 379 -4.83 21.35 -41.61
CA GLU A 379 -4.52 20.33 -42.62
C GLU A 379 -3.80 19.11 -42.01
N LYS A 380 -2.84 19.35 -41.11
CA LYS A 380 -2.12 18.28 -40.39
C LYS A 380 -3.06 17.45 -39.53
N THR A 381 -3.98 18.10 -38.81
CA THR A 381 -4.98 17.42 -37.98
C THR A 381 -5.95 16.61 -38.83
N LEU A 382 -6.38 17.11 -39.98
CA LEU A 382 -7.27 16.38 -40.89
C LEU A 382 -6.60 15.09 -41.40
N ILE A 383 -5.34 15.20 -41.84
CA ILE A 383 -4.54 14.03 -42.27
C ILE A 383 -4.36 13.04 -41.12
N LEU A 384 -4.12 13.53 -39.89
CA LEU A 384 -3.96 12.69 -38.71
C LEU A 384 -5.24 11.92 -38.38
N PHE A 385 -6.40 12.59 -38.40
CA PHE A 385 -7.71 11.97 -38.17
C PHE A 385 -8.00 10.88 -39.19
N ASP A 386 -7.71 11.14 -40.46
CA ASP A 386 -7.92 10.19 -41.55
C ASP A 386 -6.99 8.96 -41.43
N ARG A 387 -5.73 9.15 -41.03
CA ARG A 387 -4.81 8.04 -40.70
C ARG A 387 -5.29 7.24 -39.50
N LEU A 388 -5.65 7.91 -38.39
CA LEU A 388 -6.21 7.28 -37.20
C LEU A 388 -7.43 6.43 -37.55
N ASN A 389 -8.34 6.97 -38.35
CA ASN A 389 -9.55 6.28 -38.75
C ASN A 389 -9.24 5.03 -39.58
N ARG A 390 -8.37 5.12 -40.60
CA ARG A 390 -7.94 3.94 -41.36
C ARG A 390 -7.26 2.89 -40.49
N GLN A 391 -6.40 3.32 -39.57
CA GLN A 391 -5.65 2.42 -38.71
C GLN A 391 -6.55 1.70 -37.72
N MET A 392 -7.48 2.42 -37.08
CA MET A 392 -8.50 1.83 -36.21
C MET A 392 -9.34 0.80 -36.96
N HIS A 393 -9.79 1.12 -38.18
CA HIS A 393 -10.54 0.16 -39.02
C HIS A 393 -9.72 -1.07 -39.41
N ALA A 394 -8.43 -0.92 -39.72
CA ALA A 394 -7.57 -2.06 -40.06
C ALA A 394 -7.28 -2.92 -38.82
N TYR A 395 -6.99 -2.30 -37.68
CA TYR A 395 -6.75 -2.97 -36.41
C TYR A 395 -7.97 -3.77 -35.93
N PHE A 396 -9.17 -3.17 -35.89
CA PHE A 396 -10.39 -3.88 -35.48
C PHE A 396 -10.74 -5.03 -36.41
N ARG A 397 -10.58 -4.86 -37.74
CA ARG A 397 -10.78 -5.97 -38.68
C ARG A 397 -9.78 -7.11 -38.45
N GLY A 398 -8.51 -6.77 -38.20
CA GLY A 398 -7.49 -7.74 -37.81
C GLY A 398 -7.85 -8.47 -36.52
N MET A 399 -8.28 -7.74 -35.50
CA MET A 399 -8.67 -8.28 -34.20
C MET A 399 -9.89 -9.21 -34.29
N LEU A 400 -10.89 -8.87 -35.12
CA LEU A 400 -12.03 -9.74 -35.39
C LEU A 400 -11.59 -11.03 -36.08
N GLY A 401 -10.68 -10.94 -37.06
CA GLY A 401 -10.11 -12.12 -37.72
C GLY A 401 -9.32 -12.99 -36.75
N LEU A 402 -8.52 -12.38 -35.87
CA LEU A 402 -7.77 -13.04 -34.81
C LEU A 402 -8.72 -13.79 -33.85
N THR A 403 -9.77 -13.10 -33.40
CA THR A 403 -10.78 -13.66 -32.50
C THR A 403 -11.46 -14.88 -33.12
N LEU A 404 -11.78 -14.82 -34.41
CA LEU A 404 -12.39 -15.95 -35.12
C LEU A 404 -11.45 -17.14 -35.20
N LEU A 405 -10.18 -16.93 -35.57
CA LEU A 405 -9.17 -17.98 -35.64
C LEU A 405 -8.98 -18.64 -34.28
N ASP A 406 -8.78 -17.83 -33.24
CA ASP A 406 -8.62 -18.30 -31.86
C ASP A 406 -9.84 -19.08 -31.37
N THR A 407 -11.05 -18.57 -31.63
CA THR A 407 -12.30 -19.24 -31.25
C THR A 407 -12.39 -20.62 -31.89
N VAL A 408 -12.10 -20.71 -33.18
CA VAL A 408 -12.15 -21.97 -33.92
C VAL A 408 -11.07 -22.93 -33.42
N THR A 409 -9.82 -22.48 -33.28
CA THR A 409 -8.73 -23.41 -32.93
C THR A 409 -8.75 -23.84 -31.48
N LEU A 410 -9.01 -22.91 -30.55
CA LEU A 410 -9.15 -23.27 -29.14
C LEU A 410 -10.43 -24.07 -28.91
N GLY A 411 -11.54 -23.65 -29.53
CA GLY A 411 -12.81 -24.36 -29.43
C GLY A 411 -12.73 -25.78 -29.97
N LEU A 412 -12.11 -26.00 -31.13
CA LEU A 412 -11.97 -27.34 -31.71
C LEU A 412 -11.02 -28.20 -30.88
N GLY A 413 -9.94 -27.62 -30.35
CA GLY A 413 -9.03 -28.34 -29.45
C GLY A 413 -9.73 -28.76 -28.16
N LEU A 414 -10.52 -27.87 -27.54
CA LEU A 414 -11.29 -28.17 -26.34
C LEU A 414 -12.37 -29.22 -26.60
N TRP A 415 -13.04 -29.14 -27.76
CA TRP A 415 -14.00 -30.15 -28.18
C TRP A 415 -13.32 -31.51 -28.36
N PHE A 416 -12.17 -31.59 -29.05
CA PHE A 416 -11.47 -32.84 -29.27
C PHE A 416 -11.01 -33.50 -27.95
N LEU A 417 -10.46 -32.70 -27.03
CA LEU A 417 -10.05 -33.19 -25.70
C LEU A 417 -11.24 -33.60 -24.82
N GLY A 418 -12.37 -32.89 -24.93
CA GLY A 418 -13.52 -33.09 -24.08
C GLY A 418 -14.60 -34.03 -24.61
N HIS A 419 -14.60 -34.35 -25.91
CA HIS A 419 -15.63 -35.18 -26.54
C HIS A 419 -15.53 -36.64 -26.09
N GLY A 420 -14.33 -37.21 -26.04
CA GLY A 420 -14.09 -38.57 -25.55
C GLY A 420 -14.62 -38.80 -24.13
N PRO A 421 -14.20 -38.01 -23.14
CA PRO A 421 -14.70 -38.12 -21.76
C PRO A 421 -16.10 -37.52 -21.53
N GLY A 422 -16.78 -36.99 -22.57
CA GLY A 422 -18.15 -36.47 -22.47
C GLY A 422 -18.31 -35.13 -21.73
N ILE A 423 -17.25 -34.34 -21.60
CA ILE A 423 -17.19 -33.14 -20.74
C ILE A 423 -17.51 -31.85 -21.52
N PHE A 424 -17.00 -31.75 -22.74
CA PHE A 424 -17.22 -30.59 -23.62
C PHE A 424 -18.01 -31.01 -24.85
N GLY A 425 -19.28 -30.61 -24.91
CA GLY A 425 -20.04 -30.62 -26.16
C GLY A 425 -19.47 -29.60 -27.14
N PHE A 426 -19.73 -29.78 -28.44
CA PHE A 426 -19.26 -28.86 -29.49
C PHE A 426 -19.65 -27.40 -29.20
N ARG A 427 -20.90 -27.17 -28.78
CA ARG A 427 -21.40 -25.84 -28.43
C ARG A 427 -20.64 -25.22 -27.25
N ASP A 428 -20.45 -25.96 -26.17
CA ASP A 428 -19.77 -25.47 -24.97
C ASP A 428 -18.30 -25.11 -25.25
N ALA A 429 -17.62 -25.94 -26.04
CA ALA A 429 -16.23 -25.71 -26.42
C ALA A 429 -16.08 -24.46 -27.31
N MET A 430 -16.98 -24.25 -28.27
CA MET A 430 -16.99 -23.04 -29.10
C MET A 430 -17.26 -21.78 -28.29
N VAL A 431 -18.23 -21.82 -27.36
CA VAL A 431 -18.54 -20.67 -26.48
C VAL A 431 -17.34 -20.34 -25.59
N LEU A 432 -16.70 -21.36 -25.01
CA LEU A 432 -15.54 -21.17 -24.16
C LEU A 432 -14.33 -20.64 -24.96
N GLY A 433 -14.12 -21.13 -26.18
CA GLY A 433 -13.13 -20.60 -27.10
C GLY A 433 -13.36 -19.13 -27.43
N LEU A 434 -14.62 -18.73 -27.69
CA LEU A 434 -15.00 -17.35 -27.97
C LEU A 434 -14.74 -16.42 -26.78
N ILE A 435 -15.12 -16.85 -25.57
CA ILE A 435 -14.88 -16.08 -24.34
C ILE A 435 -13.37 -15.84 -24.16
N CYS A 436 -12.55 -16.88 -24.33
CA CYS A 436 -11.10 -16.78 -24.22
C CYS A 436 -10.51 -15.86 -25.29
N ALA A 437 -10.99 -15.94 -26.52
CA ALA A 437 -10.55 -15.10 -27.63
C ALA A 437 -10.91 -13.62 -27.41
N ILE A 438 -12.09 -13.33 -26.86
CA ILE A 438 -12.48 -11.96 -26.49
C ILE A 438 -11.61 -11.44 -25.35
N PHE A 439 -11.32 -12.25 -24.34
CA PHE A 439 -10.45 -11.84 -23.24
C PHE A 439 -9.05 -11.46 -23.75
N ALA A 440 -8.53 -12.19 -24.74
CA ALA A 440 -7.22 -11.92 -25.35
C ALA A 440 -7.05 -10.53 -25.98
N TRP A 441 -8.14 -9.76 -26.16
CA TRP A 441 -8.06 -8.36 -26.59
C TRP A 441 -7.30 -7.47 -25.60
N VAL A 442 -7.26 -7.86 -24.32
CA VAL A 442 -6.42 -7.21 -23.31
C VAL A 442 -5.08 -7.94 -23.22
N PRO A 443 -3.96 -7.32 -23.65
CA PRO A 443 -2.66 -7.98 -23.68
C PRO A 443 -2.26 -8.55 -22.31
N TYR A 444 -1.70 -9.77 -22.32
CA TYR A 444 -1.21 -10.54 -21.16
C TYR A 444 -2.28 -10.94 -20.13
N ILE A 445 -3.02 -9.97 -19.60
CA ILE A 445 -4.06 -10.16 -18.57
C ILE A 445 -5.21 -11.00 -19.14
N GLY A 446 -5.64 -10.68 -20.36
CA GLY A 446 -6.72 -11.36 -21.06
C GLY A 446 -6.45 -12.83 -21.30
N SER A 447 -5.27 -13.14 -21.84
CA SER A 447 -4.83 -14.52 -22.05
C SER A 447 -4.70 -15.31 -20.74
N ALA A 448 -4.20 -14.68 -19.67
CA ALA A 448 -4.13 -15.33 -18.35
C ALA A 448 -5.52 -15.65 -17.80
N LEU A 449 -6.48 -14.71 -17.89
CA LEU A 449 -7.86 -14.90 -17.46
C LEU A 449 -8.58 -15.95 -18.33
N GLY A 450 -8.36 -15.94 -19.64
CA GLY A 450 -8.92 -16.94 -20.55
C GLY A 450 -8.44 -18.36 -20.21
N GLY A 451 -7.13 -18.51 -19.99
CA GLY A 451 -6.56 -19.78 -19.56
C GLY A 451 -7.11 -20.25 -18.21
N LEU A 452 -7.24 -19.33 -17.24
CA LEU A 452 -7.85 -19.61 -15.96
C LEU A 452 -9.30 -20.08 -16.10
N VAL A 453 -10.12 -19.40 -16.91
CA VAL A 453 -11.52 -19.76 -17.14
C VAL A 453 -11.63 -21.12 -17.84
N ALA A 454 -10.78 -21.41 -18.81
CA ALA A 454 -10.74 -22.71 -19.49
C ALA A 454 -10.41 -23.85 -18.52
N VAL A 455 -9.38 -23.68 -17.69
CA VAL A 455 -8.96 -24.68 -16.69
C VAL A 455 -9.98 -24.82 -15.56
N ALA A 456 -10.52 -23.72 -15.06
CA ALA A 456 -11.54 -23.74 -14.01
C ALA A 456 -12.82 -24.45 -14.49
N THR A 457 -13.24 -24.21 -15.74
CA THR A 457 -14.39 -24.90 -16.33
C THR A 457 -14.14 -26.41 -16.42
N CYS A 458 -12.91 -26.81 -16.79
CA CYS A 458 -12.51 -28.22 -16.78
C CYS A 458 -12.51 -28.81 -15.36
N ALA A 459 -11.99 -28.07 -14.37
CA ALA A 459 -11.92 -28.51 -12.98
C ALA A 459 -13.30 -28.73 -12.35
N VAL A 460 -14.27 -27.88 -12.69
CA VAL A 460 -15.66 -28.01 -12.22
C VAL A 460 -16.36 -29.19 -12.88
N LYS A 461 -16.21 -29.36 -14.20
CA LYS A 461 -16.92 -30.43 -14.93
C LYS A 461 -16.28 -31.81 -14.79
N ALA A 462 -14.98 -31.89 -14.49
CA ALA A 462 -14.27 -33.16 -14.33
C ALA A 462 -13.23 -33.12 -13.20
N PRO A 463 -13.68 -33.11 -11.93
CA PRO A 463 -12.80 -32.93 -10.77
C PRO A 463 -11.76 -34.05 -10.59
N GLN A 464 -12.05 -35.25 -11.10
CA GLN A 464 -11.22 -36.45 -10.94
C GLN A 464 -10.24 -36.67 -12.11
N ALA A 465 -10.31 -35.86 -13.17
CA ALA A 465 -9.51 -36.02 -14.39
C ALA A 465 -8.33 -35.03 -14.44
N GLY A 466 -7.36 -35.17 -13.54
CA GLY A 466 -6.20 -34.28 -13.47
C GLY A 466 -5.38 -34.21 -14.76
N TRP A 467 -5.30 -35.32 -15.52
CA TRP A 467 -4.63 -35.36 -16.83
C TRP A 467 -5.29 -34.44 -17.86
N LEU A 468 -6.61 -34.25 -17.79
CA LEU A 468 -7.37 -33.40 -18.72
C LEU A 468 -7.11 -31.92 -18.44
N MET A 469 -6.97 -31.54 -17.18
CA MET A 469 -6.60 -30.17 -16.81
C MET A 469 -5.22 -29.81 -17.37
N LEU A 470 -4.25 -30.73 -17.24
CA LEU A 470 -2.93 -30.56 -17.84
C LEU A 470 -3.01 -30.48 -19.37
N ALA A 471 -3.82 -31.32 -20.02
CA ALA A 471 -4.04 -31.30 -21.46
C ALA A 471 -4.66 -29.97 -21.94
N VAL A 472 -5.62 -29.40 -21.19
CA VAL A 472 -6.22 -28.10 -21.48
C VAL A 472 -5.20 -26.96 -21.34
N ILE A 473 -4.33 -27.01 -20.32
CA ILE A 473 -3.23 -26.05 -20.17
C ILE A 473 -2.28 -26.12 -21.36
N VAL A 474 -1.85 -27.32 -21.74
CA VAL A 474 -0.95 -27.54 -22.88
C VAL A 474 -1.59 -27.05 -24.18
N LEU A 475 -2.85 -27.42 -24.44
CA LEU A 475 -3.59 -26.93 -25.60
C LEU A 475 -3.65 -25.40 -25.63
N PHE A 476 -3.98 -24.77 -24.50
CA PHE A 476 -4.08 -23.31 -24.40
C PHE A 476 -2.73 -22.66 -24.72
N LEU A 477 -1.64 -23.17 -24.16
CA LEU A 477 -0.28 -22.68 -24.43
C LEU A 477 0.08 -22.83 -25.92
N LEU A 478 -0.23 -23.97 -26.54
CA LEU A 478 0.01 -24.19 -27.97
C LEU A 478 -0.77 -23.20 -28.83
N VAL A 479 -2.05 -22.95 -28.51
CA VAL A 479 -2.86 -21.96 -29.22
C VAL A 479 -2.33 -20.54 -28.98
N ARG A 480 -1.82 -20.20 -27.78
CA ARG A 480 -1.17 -18.91 -27.53
C ARG A 480 0.10 -18.72 -28.35
N MET A 481 0.93 -19.76 -28.48
CA MET A 481 2.10 -19.69 -29.35
C MET A 481 1.68 -19.49 -30.82
N LEU A 482 0.65 -20.20 -31.26
CA LEU A 482 0.12 -20.04 -32.63
C LEU A 482 -0.45 -18.64 -32.87
N ASP A 483 -1.13 -18.09 -31.87
CA ASP A 483 -1.64 -16.72 -31.87
C ASP A 483 -0.50 -15.69 -32.00
N GLU A 484 0.53 -15.79 -31.16
CA GLU A 484 1.65 -14.84 -31.13
C GLU A 484 2.53 -14.92 -32.39
N PHE A 485 2.84 -16.13 -32.87
CA PHE A 485 3.79 -16.32 -33.97
C PHE A 485 3.17 -16.36 -35.36
N VAL A 486 1.89 -16.71 -35.48
CA VAL A 486 1.24 -16.95 -36.79
C VAL A 486 0.02 -16.07 -36.98
N TYR A 487 -0.96 -16.12 -36.08
CA TYR A 487 -2.24 -15.43 -36.30
C TYR A 487 -2.11 -13.91 -36.17
N THR A 488 -1.40 -13.43 -35.16
CA THR A 488 -1.16 -12.01 -34.95
C THR A 488 -0.43 -11.39 -36.16
N PRO A 489 0.68 -11.95 -36.68
CA PRO A 489 1.29 -11.46 -37.92
C PRO A 489 0.39 -11.49 -39.15
N MET A 490 -0.41 -12.56 -39.32
CA MET A 490 -1.30 -12.72 -40.48
C MET A 490 -2.48 -11.74 -40.49
N THR A 491 -2.95 -11.32 -39.32
CA THR A 491 -4.16 -10.49 -39.16
C THR A 491 -3.80 -9.04 -38.82
N VAL A 492 -3.36 -8.79 -37.59
CA VAL A 492 -3.07 -7.46 -37.04
C VAL A 492 -1.71 -6.95 -37.51
N GLY A 493 -0.71 -7.83 -37.65
CA GLY A 493 0.66 -7.48 -38.02
C GLY A 493 0.82 -6.96 -39.46
N ARG A 494 0.06 -7.51 -40.42
CA ARG A 494 0.01 -6.98 -41.80
C ARG A 494 -0.47 -5.52 -41.87
N ALA A 495 -1.29 -5.08 -40.91
CA ALA A 495 -1.79 -3.72 -40.84
C ALA A 495 -0.83 -2.73 -40.17
N LEU A 496 0.24 -3.21 -39.51
CA LEU A 496 1.09 -2.37 -38.67
C LEU A 496 2.56 -2.32 -39.12
N GLN A 497 3.11 -3.30 -39.86
CA GLN A 497 4.51 -3.30 -40.37
C GLN A 497 5.59 -2.79 -39.37
N MET A 498 5.38 -2.98 -38.06
CA MET A 498 6.25 -2.41 -37.02
C MET A 498 7.26 -3.42 -36.48
N HIS A 499 8.43 -2.90 -36.10
CA HIS A 499 9.45 -3.69 -35.42
C HIS A 499 8.93 -4.15 -34.05
N PRO A 500 8.99 -5.46 -33.71
CA PRO A 500 8.42 -6.01 -32.47
C PRO A 500 8.86 -5.30 -31.18
N LEU A 501 10.12 -4.83 -31.14
CA LEU A 501 10.65 -4.06 -30.01
C LEU A 501 9.85 -2.78 -29.73
N ILE A 502 9.45 -2.06 -30.78
CA ILE A 502 8.71 -0.79 -30.65
C ILE A 502 7.30 -1.07 -30.10
N THR A 503 6.67 -2.15 -30.56
CA THR A 503 5.39 -2.64 -30.06
C THR A 503 5.44 -2.94 -28.56
N VAL A 504 6.44 -3.70 -28.12
CA VAL A 504 6.61 -4.04 -26.70
C VAL A 504 6.83 -2.79 -25.85
N MET A 505 7.74 -1.91 -26.27
CA MET A 505 8.05 -0.66 -25.55
C MET A 505 6.82 0.24 -25.38
N MET A 506 5.97 0.33 -26.41
CA MET A 506 4.75 1.14 -26.35
C MET A 506 3.63 0.50 -25.55
N ILE A 507 3.53 -0.83 -25.51
CA ILE A 507 2.59 -1.52 -24.61
C ILE A 507 3.00 -1.25 -23.16
N PHE A 508 4.29 -1.37 -22.81
CA PHE A 508 4.76 -1.05 -21.46
C PHE A 508 4.57 0.44 -21.11
N THR A 509 4.93 1.34 -22.02
CA THR A 509 4.78 2.78 -21.82
C THR A 509 3.30 3.17 -21.72
N GLY A 510 2.45 2.64 -22.58
CA GLY A 510 1.01 2.83 -22.54
C GLY A 510 0.39 2.30 -21.24
N GLY A 511 0.78 1.09 -20.82
CA GLY A 511 0.36 0.51 -19.55
C GLY A 511 0.76 1.35 -18.33
N MET A 512 1.97 1.91 -18.33
CA MET A 512 2.45 2.79 -17.26
C MET A 512 1.73 4.14 -17.23
N LEU A 513 1.44 4.74 -18.39
CA LEU A 513 0.82 6.06 -18.49
C LEU A 513 -0.71 6.03 -18.33
N GLY A 514 -1.37 4.98 -18.82
CA GLY A 514 -2.84 4.91 -18.94
C GLY A 514 -3.46 3.61 -18.45
N GLY A 515 -2.71 2.74 -17.77
CA GLY A 515 -3.20 1.45 -17.29
C GLY A 515 -3.77 0.58 -18.42
N VAL A 516 -4.89 -0.10 -18.18
CA VAL A 516 -5.57 -0.96 -19.17
C VAL A 516 -5.95 -0.17 -20.43
N TYR A 517 -6.37 1.09 -20.28
CA TYR A 517 -6.73 1.94 -21.43
C TYR A 517 -5.51 2.25 -22.29
N GLY A 518 -4.36 2.48 -21.67
CA GLY A 518 -3.10 2.70 -22.40
C GLY A 518 -2.59 1.43 -23.08
N LEU A 519 -2.81 0.25 -22.51
CA LEU A 519 -2.53 -1.03 -23.18
C LEU A 519 -3.39 -1.22 -24.44
N LEU A 520 -4.68 -0.89 -24.36
CA LEU A 520 -5.63 -1.01 -25.49
C LEU A 520 -5.33 0.01 -26.60
N LEU A 521 -4.95 1.24 -26.23
CA LEU A 521 -4.69 2.32 -27.18
C LEU A 521 -3.26 2.32 -27.73
N ALA A 522 -2.32 1.58 -27.12
CA ALA A 522 -0.92 1.54 -27.55
C ALA A 522 -0.76 1.15 -29.01
N MET A 523 -1.45 0.09 -29.45
CA MET A 523 -1.33 -0.43 -30.82
C MET A 523 -1.96 0.49 -31.88
N PRO A 524 -3.19 1.00 -31.70
CA PRO A 524 -3.75 1.98 -32.63
C PRO A 524 -2.95 3.27 -32.72
N LEU A 525 -2.46 3.80 -31.59
CA LEU A 525 -1.65 5.02 -31.58
C LEU A 525 -0.30 4.80 -32.25
N LEU A 526 0.30 3.63 -32.06
CA LEU A 526 1.55 3.26 -32.71
C LEU A 526 1.47 3.28 -34.22
N GLY A 527 0.39 2.74 -34.80
CA GLY A 527 0.20 2.69 -36.25
C GLY A 527 -0.05 4.06 -36.90
N VAL A 528 -0.12 5.13 -36.12
CA VAL A 528 -0.18 6.51 -36.64
C VAL A 528 1.22 7.09 -36.88
N PHE A 529 2.21 6.59 -36.13
CA PHE A 529 3.61 7.01 -36.22
C PHE A 529 4.43 6.21 -37.23
N SER A 530 3.90 5.07 -37.70
CA SER A 530 4.38 4.30 -38.86
C SER A 530 3.88 4.91 -40.16
#